data_AF-A0A5C5WA02-F1
#
_entry.id   AF-A0A5C5WA02-F1
#
_cell.length_a   1.000
_cell.length_b   1.000
_cell.length_c   1.000
_cell.angle_alpha   90.00
_cell.angle_beta   90.00
_cell.angle_gamma   90.00
#
_symmetry.space_group_name_H-M   'P 1'
#
loop_
_entity.id
_entity.type
_entity.pdbx_description
1 polymer ?
#
loop_
_entity_poly.entity_id
_entity_poly.type
_entity_poly.pdbx_seq_one_letter_code
_entity_poly.pdbx_strand_id
1 'polypeptide(L)'
;MQRMAAIDPIAYGANRNHYDGAVTRLSPYLRHGVLSLKEVSEHVIALVPTPRSADKLLQELAWRDYYRRVLGERGDAVREDLEPYKTGYQPSDYADALPADFLAAQTGNDFVDATVRELHETGYLHNQGRMKIAAYVVHWRRVKWQAGAAWMYAHLLDGDLASNHLSWQWVASTFAAKPYLFNLDNLLRWTGGRFTGCDADGRSPFDASYDELNRRLFA
;
A
#
# COMPACT_ATOMS: atom_id res chain seq x y z
N MET A 1 24.96 -1.67 -11.12
CA MET A 1 23.51 -1.96 -11.27
C MET A 1 22.77 -0.66 -11.62
N GLN A 2 22.19 -0.55 -12.82
CA GLN A 2 21.64 0.71 -13.36
C GLN A 2 20.58 1.39 -12.45
N ARG A 3 19.72 0.61 -11.79
CA ARG A 3 18.69 1.12 -10.85
C ARG A 3 19.28 1.79 -9.61
N MET A 4 20.33 1.20 -9.05
CA MET A 4 21.00 1.73 -7.86
C MET A 4 21.69 3.07 -8.16
N ALA A 5 22.34 3.16 -9.33
CA ALA A 5 22.98 4.40 -9.80
C ALA A 5 21.98 5.53 -10.12
N ALA A 6 20.70 5.22 -10.32
CA ALA A 6 19.65 6.19 -10.62
C ALA A 6 18.88 6.68 -9.37
N ILE A 7 19.30 6.27 -8.17
CA ILE A 7 18.65 6.72 -6.93
C ILE A 7 18.94 8.20 -6.72
N ASP A 8 17.88 8.97 -6.47
CA ASP A 8 17.95 10.35 -6.00
C ASP A 8 17.20 10.46 -4.66
N PRO A 9 17.90 10.46 -3.50
CA PRO A 9 17.26 10.50 -2.20
C PRO A 9 16.52 11.82 -1.92
N ILE A 10 16.98 12.92 -2.50
CA ILE A 10 16.41 14.26 -2.29
C ILE A 10 15.09 14.36 -3.05
N ALA A 11 15.08 14.00 -4.34
CA ALA A 11 13.85 13.94 -5.12
C ALA A 11 12.86 12.94 -4.52
N TYR A 12 13.32 11.76 -4.10
CA TYR A 12 12.50 10.77 -3.39
C TYR A 12 11.82 11.39 -2.17
N GLY A 13 12.58 12.08 -1.31
CA GLY A 13 12.02 12.75 -0.14
C GLY A 13 10.97 13.81 -0.48
N ALA A 14 11.16 14.54 -1.58
CA ALA A 14 10.27 15.61 -2.01
C ALA A 14 8.94 15.10 -2.60
N ASN A 15 8.96 14.02 -3.41
CA ASN A 15 7.80 13.67 -4.23
C ASN A 15 7.43 12.17 -4.29
N ARG A 16 8.03 11.27 -3.48
CA ARG A 16 7.71 9.82 -3.44
C ARG A 16 6.23 9.43 -3.34
N ASN A 17 5.37 10.35 -2.91
CA ASN A 17 3.93 10.09 -2.78
C ASN A 17 3.18 10.31 -4.09
N HIS A 18 3.72 11.07 -5.05
CA HIS A 18 3.10 11.21 -6.36
C HIS A 18 3.37 9.95 -7.19
N TYR A 19 2.37 9.50 -7.95
CA TYR A 19 2.47 8.29 -8.77
C TYR A 19 3.57 8.36 -9.83
N ASP A 20 3.85 9.55 -10.34
CA ASP A 20 4.92 9.90 -11.27
C ASP A 20 6.17 10.45 -10.56
N GLY A 21 6.19 10.43 -9.23
CA GLY A 21 7.29 10.90 -8.41
C GLY A 21 8.51 9.98 -8.44
N ALA A 22 9.59 10.45 -7.81
CA ALA A 22 10.82 9.71 -7.68
C ALA A 22 10.64 8.50 -6.76
N VAL A 23 10.80 7.31 -7.32
CA VAL A 23 10.81 6.03 -6.61
C VAL A 23 11.95 5.16 -7.09
N THR A 24 12.52 4.35 -6.19
CA THR A 24 13.73 3.56 -6.51
C THR A 24 13.43 2.30 -7.33
N ARG A 25 12.20 1.77 -7.21
CA ARG A 25 11.80 0.46 -7.77
C ARG A 25 12.76 -0.68 -7.41
N LEU A 26 13.39 -0.59 -6.23
CA LEU A 26 14.34 -1.61 -5.76
C LEU A 26 13.69 -2.78 -5.01
N SER A 27 12.40 -2.73 -4.71
CA SER A 27 11.72 -3.72 -3.87
C SER A 27 11.83 -5.17 -4.38
N PRO A 28 11.76 -5.50 -5.70
CA PRO A 28 11.99 -6.87 -6.14
C PRO A 28 13.43 -7.35 -5.90
N TYR A 29 14.42 -6.49 -6.12
CA TYR A 29 15.83 -6.82 -5.90
C TYR A 29 16.13 -7.07 -4.42
N LEU A 30 15.52 -6.27 -3.54
CA LEU A 30 15.58 -6.45 -2.09
C LEU A 30 14.82 -7.69 -1.61
N ARG A 31 13.72 -8.07 -2.29
CA ARG A 31 12.92 -9.26 -1.97
C ARG A 31 13.68 -10.55 -2.29
N HIS A 32 14.37 -10.57 -3.41
CA HIS A 32 15.07 -11.74 -3.95
C HIS A 32 16.55 -11.80 -3.56
N GLY A 33 17.02 -10.91 -2.68
CA GLY A 33 18.39 -10.93 -2.16
C GLY A 33 19.46 -10.50 -3.16
N VAL A 34 19.08 -9.92 -4.30
CA VAL A 34 20.02 -9.33 -5.27
C VAL A 34 20.70 -8.09 -4.69
N LEU A 35 19.99 -7.39 -3.80
CA LEU A 35 20.52 -6.30 -2.97
C LEU A 35 20.18 -6.56 -1.51
N SER A 36 21.07 -6.20 -0.61
CA SER A 36 20.81 -6.13 0.83
C SER A 36 20.35 -4.71 1.25
N LEU A 37 19.62 -4.64 2.37
CA LEU A 37 19.24 -3.36 2.96
C LEU A 37 20.47 -2.51 3.35
N LYS A 38 21.55 -3.17 3.79
CA LYS A 38 22.79 -2.51 4.18
C LYS A 38 23.46 -1.84 2.99
N GLU A 39 23.65 -2.57 1.89
CA GLU A 39 24.25 -2.02 0.65
C GLU A 39 23.46 -0.82 0.13
N VAL A 40 22.12 -0.92 0.09
CA VAL A 40 21.27 0.19 -0.37
C VAL A 40 21.37 1.39 0.58
N SER A 41 21.36 1.16 1.89
CA SER A 41 21.44 2.24 2.88
C SER A 41 22.78 2.97 2.83
N GLU A 42 23.89 2.24 2.77
CA GLU A 42 25.24 2.81 2.65
C GLU A 42 25.38 3.61 1.35
N HIS A 43 24.85 3.09 0.25
CA HIS A 43 24.84 3.80 -1.02
C HIS A 43 24.02 5.09 -0.96
N VAL A 44 22.80 5.04 -0.41
CA VAL A 44 21.92 6.21 -0.26
C VAL A 44 22.57 7.29 0.59
N ILE A 45 23.24 6.92 1.69
CA ILE A 45 23.96 7.86 2.56
C ILE A 45 25.12 8.52 1.82
N ALA A 46 25.85 7.77 0.99
CA ALA A 46 26.96 8.30 0.21
C ALA A 46 26.52 9.30 -0.89
N LEU A 47 25.24 9.30 -1.29
CA LEU A 47 24.70 10.22 -2.30
C LEU A 47 24.28 11.59 -1.75
N VAL A 48 24.27 11.78 -0.43
CA VAL A 48 23.76 13.00 0.20
C VAL A 48 24.80 13.67 1.10
N PRO A 49 24.77 15.00 1.24
CA PRO A 49 25.72 15.72 2.09
C PRO A 49 25.56 15.39 3.58
N THR A 50 24.34 15.02 4.00
CA THR A 50 24.04 14.55 5.35
C THR A 50 23.02 13.42 5.30
N PRO A 51 23.07 12.42 6.19
CA PRO A 51 22.07 11.35 6.24
C PRO A 51 20.62 11.88 6.36
N ARG A 52 20.44 13.02 7.04
CA ARG A 52 19.15 13.70 7.21
C ARG A 52 18.47 14.03 5.88
N SER A 53 19.25 14.34 4.84
CA SER A 53 18.73 14.63 3.51
C SER A 53 18.13 13.39 2.81
N ALA A 54 18.43 12.18 3.29
CA ALA A 54 17.90 10.92 2.79
C ALA A 54 16.90 10.26 3.77
N ASP A 55 16.51 10.93 4.86
CA ASP A 55 15.71 10.36 5.95
C ASP A 55 14.45 9.65 5.46
N LYS A 56 13.76 10.22 4.45
CA LYS A 56 12.55 9.62 3.90
C LYS A 56 12.82 8.28 3.22
N LEU A 57 13.90 8.15 2.45
CA LEU A 57 14.24 6.88 1.80
C LEU A 57 14.74 5.86 2.83
N LEU A 58 15.60 6.30 3.76
CA LEU A 58 16.12 5.44 4.83
C LEU A 58 15.00 4.95 5.75
N GLN A 59 14.00 5.77 6.04
CA GLN A 59 12.82 5.39 6.82
C GLN A 59 12.03 4.26 6.15
N GLU A 60 11.92 4.24 4.82
CA GLU A 60 11.19 3.19 4.10
C GLU A 60 11.98 1.87 4.09
N LEU A 61 13.32 1.94 4.05
CA LEU A 61 14.18 0.78 4.28
C LEU A 61 14.03 0.26 5.73
N ALA A 62 13.92 1.17 6.70
CA ALA A 62 13.70 0.82 8.10
C ALA A 62 12.32 0.18 8.33
N TRP A 63 11.27 0.64 7.66
CA TRP A 63 9.95 -0.01 7.68
C TRP A 63 10.02 -1.47 7.22
N ARG A 64 10.77 -1.73 6.14
CA ARG A 64 11.00 -3.09 5.65
C ARG A 64 11.74 -3.96 6.69
N ASP A 65 12.77 -3.42 7.35
CA ASP A 65 13.47 -4.13 8.42
C ASP A 65 12.55 -4.41 9.62
N TYR A 66 11.80 -3.39 10.06
CA TYR A 66 10.85 -3.47 11.16
C TYR A 66 9.80 -4.56 10.92
N TYR A 67 9.14 -4.57 9.76
CA TYR A 67 8.15 -5.59 9.45
C TYR A 67 8.75 -7.00 9.42
N ARG A 68 9.99 -7.17 8.94
CA ARG A 68 10.67 -8.47 9.01
C ARG A 68 10.95 -8.91 10.44
N ARG A 69 11.28 -7.99 11.35
CA ARG A 69 11.43 -8.29 12.79
C ARG A 69 10.11 -8.70 13.41
N VAL A 70 9.03 -7.97 13.12
CA VAL A 70 7.68 -8.35 13.59
C VAL A 70 7.30 -9.74 13.10
N LEU A 71 7.54 -10.07 11.83
CA LEU A 71 7.34 -11.44 11.33
C LEU A 71 8.20 -12.46 12.08
N GLY A 72 9.48 -12.15 12.37
CA GLY A 72 10.36 -13.02 13.14
C GLY A 72 9.87 -13.28 14.56
N GLU A 73 9.28 -12.27 15.21
CA GLU A 73 8.77 -12.35 16.59
C GLU A 73 7.37 -12.99 16.67
N ARG A 74 6.50 -12.72 15.69
CA ARG A 74 5.10 -13.16 15.70
C ARG A 74 4.87 -14.46 14.91
N GLY A 75 5.79 -14.85 14.04
CA GLY A 75 5.67 -16.04 13.21
C GLY A 75 4.39 -16.02 12.35
N ASP A 76 3.68 -17.14 12.29
CA ASP A 76 2.46 -17.28 11.49
C ASP A 76 1.30 -16.41 11.98
N ALA A 77 1.35 -15.84 13.19
CA ALA A 77 0.31 -14.94 13.68
C ALA A 77 0.15 -13.69 12.82
N VAL A 78 1.15 -13.31 12.00
CA VAL A 78 0.99 -12.19 11.04
C VAL A 78 0.03 -12.48 9.89
N ARG A 79 -0.42 -13.73 9.74
CA ARG A 79 -1.45 -14.13 8.77
C ARG A 79 -2.86 -13.94 9.32
N GLU A 80 -2.98 -13.77 10.62
CA GLU A 80 -4.22 -13.54 11.34
C GLU A 80 -4.29 -12.10 11.86
N ASP A 81 -5.44 -11.72 12.39
CA ASP A 81 -5.64 -10.41 13.02
C ASP A 81 -4.75 -10.32 14.27
N LEU A 82 -3.68 -9.51 14.23
CA LEU A 82 -2.80 -9.30 15.39
C LEU A 82 -3.51 -8.54 16.53
N GLU A 83 -4.47 -7.70 16.15
CA GLU A 83 -5.34 -6.94 17.05
C GLU A 83 -6.77 -6.94 16.48
N PRO A 84 -7.80 -6.75 17.32
CA PRO A 84 -9.15 -6.53 16.83
C PRO A 84 -9.24 -5.30 15.90
N TYR A 85 -10.18 -5.35 14.96
CA TYR A 85 -10.53 -4.22 14.11
C TYR A 85 -10.97 -3.02 14.96
N LYS A 86 -10.50 -1.83 14.60
CA LYS A 86 -10.87 -0.55 15.23
C LYS A 86 -11.84 0.23 14.35
N THR A 87 -12.68 -0.51 13.62
CA THR A 87 -13.66 -0.01 12.66
C THR A 87 -15.10 -0.06 13.20
N GLY A 88 -15.31 -0.63 14.39
CA GLY A 88 -16.63 -0.89 14.96
C GLY A 88 -17.26 -2.23 14.51
N TYR A 89 -16.66 -2.92 13.54
CA TYR A 89 -17.13 -4.19 13.02
C TYR A 89 -16.33 -5.37 13.57
N GLN A 90 -16.96 -6.55 13.57
CA GLN A 90 -16.34 -7.83 13.91
C GLN A 90 -15.81 -8.52 12.65
N PRO A 91 -14.86 -9.47 12.75
CA PRO A 91 -14.37 -10.22 11.60
C PRO A 91 -15.47 -10.94 10.78
N SER A 92 -16.58 -11.31 11.43
CA SER A 92 -17.75 -11.93 10.77
C SER A 92 -18.52 -10.99 9.85
N ASP A 93 -18.34 -9.66 9.99
CA ASP A 93 -19.01 -8.66 9.15
C ASP A 93 -18.29 -8.46 7.81
N TYR A 94 -17.13 -9.11 7.62
CA TYR A 94 -16.32 -9.03 6.41
C TYR A 94 -16.38 -10.33 5.63
N ALA A 95 -16.57 -10.23 4.32
CA ALA A 95 -16.53 -11.35 3.40
C ALA A 95 -15.11 -11.96 3.32
N ASP A 96 -15.04 -13.29 3.20
CA ASP A 96 -13.79 -14.04 3.11
C ASP A 96 -13.13 -13.98 1.71
N ALA A 97 -13.88 -13.62 0.68
CA ALA A 97 -13.43 -13.65 -0.70
C ALA A 97 -13.56 -12.29 -1.38
N LEU A 98 -12.61 -11.99 -2.27
CA LEU A 98 -12.71 -10.82 -3.14
C LEU A 98 -13.87 -11.00 -4.14
N PRO A 99 -14.69 -9.97 -4.34
CA PRO A 99 -15.73 -9.97 -5.36
C PRO A 99 -15.20 -10.19 -6.78
N ALA A 100 -15.98 -10.85 -7.62
CA ALA A 100 -15.57 -11.20 -8.99
C ALA A 100 -15.34 -9.96 -9.88
N ASP A 101 -16.14 -8.91 -9.72
CA ASP A 101 -15.98 -7.63 -10.42
C ASP A 101 -14.64 -6.96 -10.07
N PHE A 102 -14.21 -7.03 -8.81
CA PHE A 102 -12.89 -6.55 -8.40
C PHE A 102 -11.77 -7.35 -9.07
N LEU A 103 -11.85 -8.68 -9.02
CA LEU A 103 -10.84 -9.55 -9.63
C LEU A 103 -10.75 -9.39 -11.15
N ALA A 104 -11.86 -9.06 -11.82
CA ALA A 104 -11.93 -8.83 -13.25
C ALA A 104 -11.62 -7.38 -13.67
N ALA A 105 -11.31 -6.48 -12.73
CA ALA A 105 -11.16 -5.04 -12.98
C ALA A 105 -12.38 -4.42 -13.68
N GLN A 106 -13.58 -4.75 -13.18
CA GLN A 106 -14.89 -4.34 -13.68
C GLN A 106 -15.76 -3.76 -12.55
N THR A 107 -15.14 -3.13 -11.54
CA THR A 107 -15.88 -2.48 -10.45
C THR A 107 -16.62 -1.23 -10.90
N GLY A 108 -16.28 -0.71 -12.08
CA GLY A 108 -16.81 0.55 -12.62
C GLY A 108 -16.08 1.77 -12.06
N ASN A 109 -15.18 1.61 -11.09
CA ASN A 109 -14.34 2.68 -10.57
C ASN A 109 -12.99 2.71 -11.30
N ASP A 110 -12.71 3.81 -12.00
CA ASP A 110 -11.55 3.92 -12.90
C ASP A 110 -10.20 3.68 -12.20
N PHE A 111 -10.02 4.21 -11.00
CA PHE A 111 -8.84 4.04 -10.18
C PHE A 111 -8.65 2.59 -9.75
N VAL A 112 -9.72 1.97 -9.22
CA VAL A 112 -9.68 0.58 -8.73
C VAL A 112 -9.37 -0.36 -9.88
N ASP A 113 -10.10 -0.23 -11.00
CA ASP A 113 -9.95 -1.13 -12.14
C ASP A 113 -8.58 -0.96 -12.81
N ALA A 114 -8.07 0.26 -12.92
CA ALA A 114 -6.71 0.49 -13.43
C ALA A 114 -5.63 -0.07 -12.50
N THR A 115 -5.82 0.01 -11.18
CA THR A 115 -4.88 -0.54 -10.19
C THR A 115 -4.85 -2.07 -10.25
N VAL A 116 -6.01 -2.73 -10.38
CA VAL A 116 -6.08 -4.18 -10.57
C VAL A 116 -5.36 -4.60 -11.85
N ARG A 117 -5.65 -3.92 -12.98
CA ARG A 117 -4.97 -4.18 -14.26
C ARG A 117 -3.45 -3.98 -14.17
N GLU A 118 -2.99 -2.86 -13.60
CA GLU A 118 -1.55 -2.59 -13.45
C GLU A 118 -0.85 -3.70 -12.67
N LEU A 119 -1.45 -4.16 -11.56
CA LEU A 119 -0.88 -5.25 -10.78
C LEU A 119 -0.82 -6.56 -11.59
N HIS A 120 -1.89 -6.92 -12.29
CA HIS A 120 -1.96 -8.15 -13.08
C HIS A 120 -1.00 -8.16 -14.27
N GLU A 121 -0.86 -7.03 -14.95
CA GLU A 121 -0.03 -6.91 -16.16
C GLU A 121 1.45 -6.74 -15.84
N THR A 122 1.79 -6.03 -14.76
CA THR A 122 3.17 -5.61 -14.48
C THR A 122 3.78 -6.27 -13.24
N GLY A 123 2.95 -6.82 -12.36
CA GLY A 123 3.37 -7.31 -11.05
C GLY A 123 3.93 -6.22 -10.13
N TYR A 124 3.61 -4.96 -10.39
CA TYR A 124 4.04 -3.81 -9.61
C TYR A 124 2.86 -2.92 -9.25
N LEU A 125 2.89 -2.36 -8.04
CA LEU A 125 2.05 -1.24 -7.65
C LEU A 125 2.88 -0.21 -6.88
N HIS A 126 2.61 1.07 -7.13
CA HIS A 126 3.09 2.16 -6.29
C HIS A 126 2.52 2.05 -4.87
N ASN A 127 3.27 2.46 -3.84
CA ASN A 127 2.83 2.29 -2.44
C ASN A 127 1.48 2.95 -2.16
N GLN A 128 1.25 4.16 -2.71
CA GLN A 128 -0.05 4.83 -2.59
C GLN A 128 -1.20 4.04 -3.23
N GLY A 129 -0.93 3.29 -4.30
CA GLY A 129 -1.92 2.38 -4.91
C GLY A 129 -2.23 1.20 -4.00
N ARG A 130 -1.20 0.59 -3.42
CA ARG A 130 -1.35 -0.51 -2.47
C ARG A 130 -2.20 -0.10 -1.26
N MET A 131 -1.92 1.07 -0.68
CA MET A 131 -2.68 1.57 0.47
C MET A 131 -4.15 1.87 0.12
N LYS A 132 -4.40 2.54 -1.00
CA LYS A 132 -5.75 2.93 -1.41
C LYS A 132 -6.60 1.73 -1.86
N ILE A 133 -6.02 0.79 -2.60
CA ILE A 133 -6.73 -0.43 -3.02
C ILE A 133 -7.03 -1.32 -1.80
N ALA A 134 -6.11 -1.40 -0.84
CA ALA A 134 -6.37 -2.10 0.42
C ALA A 134 -7.50 -1.44 1.20
N ALA A 135 -7.51 -0.10 1.29
CA ALA A 135 -8.57 0.63 1.96
C ALA A 135 -9.93 0.40 1.27
N TYR A 136 -9.98 0.45 -0.07
CA TYR A 136 -11.17 0.13 -0.85
C TYR A 136 -11.71 -1.27 -0.55
N VAL A 137 -10.85 -2.29 -0.61
CA VAL A 137 -11.21 -3.69 -0.34
C VAL A 137 -11.74 -3.87 1.08
N VAL A 138 -11.04 -3.34 2.09
CA VAL A 138 -11.43 -3.54 3.49
C VAL A 138 -12.67 -2.72 3.85
N HIS A 139 -12.66 -1.42 3.56
CA HIS A 139 -13.62 -0.49 4.13
C HIS A 139 -14.86 -0.26 3.24
N TRP A 140 -14.69 -0.20 1.91
CA TRP A 140 -15.81 0.00 0.98
C TRP A 140 -16.44 -1.33 0.56
N ARG A 141 -15.65 -2.39 0.39
CA ARG A 141 -16.15 -3.70 -0.04
C ARG A 141 -16.43 -4.66 1.11
N ARG A 142 -16.06 -4.31 2.35
CA ARG A 142 -16.22 -5.16 3.55
C ARG A 142 -15.64 -6.55 3.32
N VAL A 143 -14.40 -6.61 2.85
CA VAL A 143 -13.67 -7.86 2.65
C VAL A 143 -12.54 -7.95 3.66
N LYS A 144 -12.31 -9.14 4.21
CA LYS A 144 -11.20 -9.40 5.11
C LYS A 144 -9.87 -9.02 4.46
N TRP A 145 -9.00 -8.36 5.21
CA TRP A 145 -7.71 -7.91 4.67
C TRP A 145 -6.87 -9.11 4.19
N GLN A 146 -7.06 -10.29 4.76
CA GLN A 146 -6.41 -11.55 4.39
C GLN A 146 -6.64 -11.91 2.92
N ALA A 147 -7.87 -11.76 2.43
CA ALA A 147 -8.22 -12.08 1.04
C ALA A 147 -7.51 -11.13 0.06
N GLY A 148 -7.51 -9.84 0.39
CA GLY A 148 -6.79 -8.81 -0.36
C GLY A 148 -5.26 -9.00 -0.30
N ALA A 149 -4.73 -9.32 0.87
CA ALA A 149 -3.31 -9.59 1.07
C ALA A 149 -2.84 -10.80 0.28
N ALA A 150 -3.60 -11.90 0.26
CA ALA A 150 -3.30 -13.09 -0.52
C ALA A 150 -3.29 -12.79 -2.02
N TRP A 151 -4.31 -12.08 -2.51
CA TRP A 151 -4.39 -11.65 -3.90
C TRP A 151 -3.21 -10.76 -4.30
N MET A 152 -2.91 -9.72 -3.52
CA MET A 152 -1.83 -8.79 -3.85
C MET A 152 -0.47 -9.49 -3.80
N TYR A 153 -0.25 -10.32 -2.77
CA TYR A 153 0.98 -11.09 -2.61
C TYR A 153 1.26 -12.02 -3.80
N ALA A 154 0.22 -12.68 -4.33
CA ALA A 154 0.37 -13.62 -5.43
C ALA A 154 0.78 -12.96 -6.77
N HIS A 155 0.47 -11.68 -6.97
CA HIS A 155 0.75 -10.98 -8.22
C HIS A 155 1.99 -10.08 -8.16
N LEU A 156 2.43 -9.66 -6.96
CA LEU A 156 3.57 -8.77 -6.82
C LEU A 156 4.92 -9.46 -7.11
N LEU A 157 5.74 -8.85 -7.97
CA LEU A 157 7.15 -9.24 -8.17
C LEU A 157 7.99 -9.09 -6.90
N ASP A 158 7.60 -8.16 -6.02
CA ASP A 158 8.21 -7.91 -4.72
C ASP A 158 7.44 -8.51 -3.54
N GLY A 159 6.54 -9.47 -3.80
CA GLY A 159 5.69 -10.13 -2.82
C GLY A 159 6.45 -10.62 -1.59
N ASP A 160 6.39 -9.83 -0.51
CA ASP A 160 7.08 -10.04 0.77
C ASP A 160 6.04 -10.24 1.87
N LEU A 161 6.06 -11.38 2.55
CA LEU A 161 4.99 -11.75 3.49
C LEU A 161 4.85 -10.68 4.59
N ALA A 162 5.97 -10.31 5.21
CA ALA A 162 6.01 -9.33 6.28
C ALA A 162 5.48 -7.98 5.82
N SER A 163 6.09 -7.41 4.76
CA SER A 163 5.73 -6.07 4.30
C SER A 163 4.29 -6.02 3.79
N ASN A 164 3.84 -7.04 3.06
CA ASN A 164 2.48 -7.11 2.53
C ASN A 164 1.45 -7.26 3.66
N HIS A 165 1.54 -8.31 4.48
CA HIS A 165 0.49 -8.61 5.46
C HIS A 165 0.41 -7.52 6.54
N LEU A 166 1.53 -7.04 7.07
CA LEU A 166 1.53 -6.00 8.10
C LEU A 166 1.07 -4.65 7.55
N SER A 167 1.26 -4.36 6.26
CA SER A 167 0.71 -3.15 5.63
C SER A 167 -0.81 -3.26 5.43
N TRP A 168 -1.31 -4.44 5.02
CA TRP A 168 -2.75 -4.69 4.94
C TRP A 168 -3.42 -4.59 6.32
N GLN A 169 -2.80 -5.15 7.36
CA GLN A 169 -3.27 -5.01 8.74
C GLN A 169 -3.22 -3.57 9.24
N TRP A 170 -2.18 -2.81 8.87
CA TRP A 170 -2.08 -1.38 9.19
C TRP A 170 -3.25 -0.60 8.57
N VAL A 171 -3.64 -0.92 7.32
CA VAL A 171 -4.79 -0.31 6.66
C VAL A 171 -6.12 -0.73 7.31
N ALA A 172 -6.24 -2.02 7.64
CA ALA A 172 -7.42 -2.61 8.26
C ALA A 172 -7.59 -2.26 9.75
N SER A 173 -6.59 -1.62 10.36
CA SER A 173 -6.47 -1.32 11.80
C SER A 173 -6.26 -2.50 12.73
N THR A 174 -5.96 -3.68 12.21
CA THR A 174 -5.57 -4.86 12.99
C THR A 174 -4.08 -4.87 13.35
N PHE A 175 -3.33 -3.86 12.90
CA PHE A 175 -1.96 -3.54 13.34
C PHE A 175 -1.71 -2.01 13.29
N ALA A 176 -2.69 -1.23 13.74
CA ALA A 176 -2.62 0.23 13.82
C ALA A 176 -3.66 0.77 14.82
N ALA A 177 -3.47 2.02 15.27
CA ALA A 177 -4.37 2.67 16.22
C ALA A 177 -5.74 3.06 15.64
N LYS A 178 -5.87 3.20 14.31
CA LYS A 178 -7.10 3.56 13.61
C LYS A 178 -7.08 3.05 12.17
N PRO A 179 -8.25 2.83 11.52
CA PRO A 179 -8.30 2.46 10.12
C PRO A 179 -7.76 3.56 9.22
N TYR A 180 -7.03 3.16 8.18
CA TYR A 180 -6.59 4.08 7.14
C TYR A 180 -7.72 4.31 6.14
N LEU A 181 -7.95 5.58 5.80
CA LEU A 181 -8.87 6.01 4.76
C LEU A 181 -8.17 7.00 3.82
N PHE A 182 -8.73 7.16 2.63
CA PHE A 182 -8.45 8.26 1.71
C PHE A 182 -9.79 8.82 1.20
N ASN A 183 -9.81 10.10 0.85
CA ASN A 183 -10.91 10.75 0.16
C ASN A 183 -10.52 11.11 -1.29
N LEU A 184 -11.46 11.67 -2.05
CA LEU A 184 -11.25 12.04 -3.44
C LEU A 184 -10.08 13.03 -3.61
N ASP A 185 -10.00 14.08 -2.78
CA ASP A 185 -8.88 15.04 -2.84
C ASP A 185 -7.51 14.37 -2.68
N ASN A 186 -7.41 13.41 -1.75
CA ASN A 186 -6.18 12.64 -1.54
C ASN A 186 -5.85 11.77 -2.76
N LEU A 187 -6.86 11.14 -3.37
CA LEU A 187 -6.69 10.39 -4.59
C LEU A 187 -6.14 11.29 -5.69
N LEU A 188 -6.87 12.35 -6.04
CA LEU A 188 -6.53 13.28 -7.12
C LEU A 188 -5.14 13.88 -6.93
N ARG A 189 -4.79 14.31 -5.71
CA ARG A 189 -3.49 14.90 -5.39
C ARG A 189 -2.34 13.95 -5.70
N TRP A 190 -2.41 12.71 -5.23
CA TRP A 190 -1.28 11.79 -5.34
C TRP A 190 -1.23 11.04 -6.68
N THR A 191 -2.34 10.99 -7.41
CA THR A 191 -2.37 10.45 -8.77
C THR A 191 -2.20 11.52 -9.84
N GLY A 192 -2.01 12.80 -9.46
CA GLY A 192 -1.89 13.91 -10.41
C GLY A 192 -3.14 14.07 -11.28
N GLY A 193 -4.31 13.72 -10.77
CA GLY A 193 -5.57 13.73 -11.54
C GLY A 193 -5.68 12.66 -12.63
N ARG A 194 -4.75 11.69 -12.70
CA ARG A 194 -4.81 10.58 -13.67
C ARG A 194 -6.11 9.76 -13.60
N PHE A 195 -6.74 9.73 -12.43
CA PHE A 195 -7.99 9.02 -12.20
C PHE A 195 -9.00 9.99 -11.61
N THR A 196 -10.25 9.84 -12.01
CA THR A 196 -11.39 10.59 -11.47
C THR A 196 -11.85 10.01 -10.15
N GLY A 197 -11.61 8.72 -9.90
CA GLY A 197 -12.14 8.02 -8.73
C GLY A 197 -13.65 7.83 -8.79
N CYS A 198 -14.30 8.09 -9.94
CA CYS A 198 -15.73 7.98 -10.12
C CYS A 198 -16.16 6.60 -10.62
N ASP A 199 -17.42 6.24 -10.33
CA ASP A 199 -18.13 5.13 -10.93
C ASP A 199 -18.67 5.47 -12.33
N ALA A 200 -19.39 4.51 -12.95
CA ALA A 200 -19.99 4.67 -14.27
C ALA A 200 -21.03 5.80 -14.37
N ASP A 201 -21.61 6.23 -13.24
CA ASP A 201 -22.57 7.33 -13.18
C ASP A 201 -21.88 8.69 -12.92
N GLY A 202 -20.55 8.72 -12.89
CA GLY A 202 -19.76 9.91 -12.61
C GLY A 202 -19.71 10.29 -11.14
N ARG A 203 -20.14 9.42 -10.22
CA ARG A 203 -20.13 9.66 -8.76
C ARG A 203 -18.92 8.99 -8.13
N SER A 204 -18.20 9.65 -7.23
CA SER A 204 -17.14 8.99 -6.48
C SER A 204 -17.61 8.56 -5.09
N PRO A 205 -17.44 7.28 -4.69
CA PRO A 205 -17.69 6.86 -3.32
C PRO A 205 -16.67 7.44 -2.32
N PHE A 206 -15.65 8.16 -2.82
CA PHE A 206 -14.60 8.81 -2.04
C PHE A 206 -14.84 10.32 -1.85
N ASP A 207 -15.86 10.88 -2.52
CA ASP A 207 -16.14 12.32 -2.51
C ASP A 207 -16.92 12.74 -1.26
N ALA A 208 -16.20 12.83 -0.14
CA ALA A 208 -16.66 13.37 1.11
C ALA A 208 -15.47 13.76 2.00
N SER A 209 -15.74 14.52 3.07
CA SER A 209 -14.72 14.80 4.10
C SER A 209 -14.32 13.52 4.84
N TYR A 210 -13.15 13.53 5.49
CA TYR A 210 -12.71 12.39 6.31
C TYR A 210 -13.71 12.07 7.44
N ASP A 211 -14.33 13.07 8.06
CA ASP A 211 -15.30 12.86 9.14
C ASP A 211 -16.61 12.24 8.63
N GLU A 212 -17.05 12.62 7.43
CA GLU A 212 -18.21 12.00 6.78
C GLU A 212 -17.91 10.56 6.34
N LEU A 213 -16.74 10.31 5.73
CA LEU A 213 -16.32 8.95 5.38
C LEU A 213 -16.18 8.07 6.62
N ASN A 214 -15.58 8.59 7.70
CA ASN A 214 -15.43 7.86 8.95
C ASN A 214 -16.79 7.49 9.55
N ARG A 215 -17.76 8.43 9.56
CA ARG A 215 -19.13 8.12 9.99
C ARG A 215 -19.82 7.11 9.06
N ARG A 216 -19.69 7.28 7.74
CA ARG A 216 -20.33 6.39 6.76
C ARG A 216 -19.78 4.97 6.81
N LEU A 217 -18.48 4.82 7.07
CA LEU A 217 -17.78 3.54 6.98
C LEU A 217 -17.58 2.88 8.35
N PHE A 218 -17.67 3.58 9.47
CA PHE A 218 -17.32 3.03 10.79
C PHE A 218 -18.30 3.37 11.93
N ALA A 219 -19.44 4.01 11.64
CA ALA A 219 -20.49 4.27 12.62
C ALA A 219 -21.62 3.24 12.55
#